data_AF-A0A561W9S7-F1
#
_entry.id   AF-A0A561W9S7-F1
#
_cell.length_a   1.000
_cell.length_b   1.000
_cell.length_c   1.000
_cell.angle_alpha   90.00
_cell.angle_beta   90.00
_cell.angle_gamma   90.00
#
_symmetry.space_group_name_H-M   'P 1'
#
loop_
_entity.id
_entity.type
_entity.pdbx_description
1 polymer ?
#
loop_
_entity_poly.entity_id
_entity_poly.type
_entity_poly.pdbx_seq_one_letter_code
_entity_poly.pdbx_strand_id
1 'polypeptide(L)'
;MTRLHHIEPDRDADDPGDAHRLGLREGQGDCMLVNGAVVAGKGASATKGRSTEEVEHIRVLLRTRFEELDAEYEEAVAQNQRLRLVEIGDAAGDDQADSGSKTAERDAATSLLRTLLDRRTQAEHAMQRLEDGTYGNCESCSNPIPVERLEVFPSATTCVNCKQVRERRAS
;
A
#
# COMPACT_ATOMS: atom_id res chain seq x y z
N MET A 1 -60.73 -25.79 -30.40
CA MET A 1 -61.64 -26.00 -29.25
C MET A 1 -60.77 -25.88 -28.01
N THR A 2 -60.76 -24.90 -27.13
CA THR A 2 -61.64 -23.80 -26.66
C THR A 2 -60.70 -23.10 -25.64
N ARG A 3 -60.53 -21.79 -25.44
CA ARG A 3 -61.43 -20.65 -25.40
C ARG A 3 -60.55 -19.40 -25.28
N LEU A 4 -60.94 -18.31 -25.94
CA LEU A 4 -60.47 -16.97 -25.66
C LEU A 4 -60.71 -16.61 -24.19
N HIS A 5 -59.77 -15.88 -23.58
CA HIS A 5 -60.11 -14.83 -22.62
C HIS A 5 -59.48 -13.52 -23.09
N HIS A 6 -60.31 -12.78 -23.82
CA HIS A 6 -60.28 -11.32 -23.88
C HIS A 6 -60.95 -10.80 -22.60
N ILE A 7 -60.24 -9.99 -21.82
CA ILE A 7 -60.84 -8.95 -20.97
C ILE A 7 -59.97 -7.72 -21.19
N GLU A 8 -60.62 -6.65 -21.64
CA GLU A 8 -60.02 -5.35 -21.99
C GLU A 8 -59.98 -4.39 -20.76
N PRO A 9 -59.88 -3.04 -20.90
CA PRO A 9 -58.76 -2.29 -20.34
C PRO A 9 -59.21 -1.21 -19.33
N ASP A 10 -58.47 -1.01 -18.24
CA ASP A 10 -58.70 0.18 -17.42
C ASP A 10 -58.05 1.39 -18.07
N ARG A 11 -58.91 2.13 -18.77
CA ARG A 11 -58.77 3.52 -19.16
C ARG A 11 -59.06 4.39 -17.94
N ASP A 12 -58.02 5.02 -17.39
CA ASP A 12 -58.13 6.32 -16.75
C ASP A 12 -57.22 7.25 -17.59
N ALA A 13 -57.72 7.94 -18.60
CA ALA A 13 -58.59 9.12 -18.56
C ALA A 13 -57.81 10.39 -18.13
N ASP A 14 -57.67 11.28 -19.12
CA ASP A 14 -57.55 12.75 -19.05
C ASP A 14 -56.27 13.38 -18.47
N ASP A 15 -55.67 14.43 -19.02
CA ASP A 15 -55.69 15.17 -20.31
C ASP A 15 -54.54 16.21 -20.16
N PRO A 16 -53.86 16.64 -21.25
CA PRO A 16 -52.64 17.44 -21.21
C PRO A 16 -52.94 18.95 -21.29
N GLY A 17 -52.38 19.74 -20.38
CA GLY A 17 -52.55 21.20 -20.35
C GLY A 17 -51.23 21.98 -20.44
N ASP A 18 -51.03 22.64 -21.59
CA ASP A 18 -50.35 23.92 -21.81
C ASP A 18 -48.89 24.11 -21.31
N ALA A 19 -47.91 24.12 -22.20
CA ALA A 19 -47.53 25.25 -23.07
C ALA A 19 -46.66 26.31 -22.40
N HIS A 20 -45.49 26.44 -23.03
CA HIS A 20 -44.84 27.69 -23.38
C HIS A 20 -43.99 28.43 -22.33
N ARG A 21 -42.70 28.55 -22.73
CA ARG A 21 -41.97 29.81 -22.87
C ARG A 21 -41.50 30.45 -21.54
N LEU A 22 -40.18 30.41 -21.37
CA LEU A 22 -39.27 31.55 -21.14
C LEU A 22 -38.25 31.25 -20.02
N GLY A 23 -36.97 31.46 -20.33
CA GLY A 23 -35.98 31.84 -19.32
C GLY A 23 -34.78 30.91 -19.18
N LEU A 24 -33.78 31.12 -20.05
CA LEU A 24 -32.37 30.83 -19.79
C LEU A 24 -32.00 31.13 -18.33
N ARG A 25 -31.39 30.15 -17.64
CA ARG A 25 -30.52 30.38 -16.46
C ARG A 25 -29.50 29.26 -16.38
N GLU A 26 -28.26 29.61 -16.70
CA GLU A 26 -27.07 28.87 -16.27
C GLU A 26 -26.98 28.85 -14.74
N GLY A 27 -26.40 27.79 -14.18
CA GLY A 27 -25.71 27.86 -12.90
C GLY A 27 -26.31 27.05 -11.75
N GLN A 28 -25.50 26.07 -11.32
CA GLN A 28 -25.31 25.63 -9.94
C GLN A 28 -26.41 24.79 -9.27
N GLY A 29 -26.10 23.50 -9.14
CA GLY A 29 -26.39 22.71 -7.93
C GLY A 29 -27.78 22.11 -7.83
N ASP A 30 -27.90 20.83 -8.20
CA ASP A 30 -28.62 19.90 -7.34
C ASP A 30 -28.08 18.47 -7.52
N CYS A 31 -27.84 17.83 -6.39
CA CYS A 31 -27.33 16.49 -6.26
C CYS A 31 -28.51 15.51 -6.18
N MET A 32 -28.75 14.74 -7.24
CA MET A 32 -29.59 13.54 -7.15
C MET A 32 -28.74 12.27 -7.13
N LEU A 33 -28.75 11.60 -5.98
CA LEU A 33 -28.37 10.21 -5.81
C LEU A 33 -29.52 9.34 -6.32
N VAL A 34 -29.25 8.35 -7.19
CA VAL A 34 -29.85 7.00 -7.08
C VAL A 34 -28.97 5.91 -7.71
N ASN A 35 -28.54 5.01 -6.82
CA ASN A 35 -27.85 3.72 -6.91
C ASN A 35 -27.71 2.99 -8.27
N GLY A 36 -26.45 2.68 -8.59
CA GLY A 36 -26.05 1.70 -9.60
C GLY A 36 -24.53 1.52 -9.71
N ALA A 37 -23.84 1.35 -8.56
CA ALA A 37 -22.45 0.88 -8.39
C ALA A 37 -21.44 1.20 -9.52
N VAL A 38 -21.13 2.47 -9.73
CA VAL A 38 -19.79 2.84 -10.22
C VAL A 38 -18.82 2.65 -9.07
N VAL A 39 -18.00 1.60 -9.14
CA VAL A 39 -16.78 1.47 -8.34
C VAL A 39 -15.77 2.49 -8.88
N ALA A 40 -16.07 3.78 -8.72
CA ALA A 40 -15.12 4.85 -8.96
C ALA A 40 -14.11 4.77 -7.82
N GLY A 41 -12.94 4.20 -8.11
CA GLY A 41 -11.80 4.16 -7.21
C GLY A 41 -11.53 5.56 -6.65
N LYS A 42 -11.88 5.76 -5.39
CA LYS A 42 -11.45 6.91 -4.58
C LYS A 42 -9.95 6.74 -4.28
N GLY A 43 -9.13 6.94 -5.31
CA GLY A 43 -7.67 7.05 -5.23
C GLY A 43 -7.16 8.49 -5.29
N ALA A 44 -8.06 9.48 -5.37
CA ALA A 44 -7.68 10.89 -5.37
C ALA A 44 -7.55 11.40 -3.93
N SER A 45 -6.30 11.60 -3.47
CA SER A 45 -5.87 12.71 -2.58
C SER A 45 -4.88 12.30 -1.47
N ALA A 46 -3.67 11.88 -1.83
CA ALA A 46 -2.53 11.83 -0.91
C ALA A 46 -1.42 12.85 -1.29
N THR A 47 -1.28 13.15 -2.58
CA THR A 47 -0.39 14.19 -3.13
C THR A 47 -0.97 15.61 -3.06
N LYS A 48 -2.18 15.79 -2.49
CA LYS A 48 -2.95 17.06 -2.58
C LYS A 48 -2.31 18.27 -1.89
N GLY A 49 -1.15 18.13 -1.25
CA GLY A 49 -0.44 19.23 -0.60
C GLY A 49 1.07 19.30 -0.83
N ARG A 50 1.66 18.43 -1.67
CA ARG A 50 3.12 18.39 -1.86
C ARG A 50 3.49 18.85 -3.27
N SER A 51 4.43 19.79 -3.37
CA SER A 51 4.91 20.32 -4.64
C SER A 51 5.63 19.24 -5.45
N THR A 52 5.73 19.43 -6.76
CA THR A 52 6.44 18.50 -7.65
C THR A 52 7.92 18.36 -7.29
N GLU A 53 8.53 19.43 -6.76
CA GLU A 53 9.94 19.43 -6.35
C GLU A 53 10.16 18.58 -5.10
N GLU A 54 9.21 18.62 -4.16
CA GLU A 54 9.26 17.84 -2.93
C GLU A 54 9.06 16.35 -3.22
N VAL A 55 8.17 16.00 -4.16
CA VAL A 55 7.99 14.61 -4.61
C VAL A 55 9.27 14.07 -5.24
N GLU A 56 9.94 14.86 -6.08
CA GLU A 56 11.21 14.47 -6.68
C GLU A 56 12.31 14.32 -5.63
N HIS A 57 12.37 15.23 -4.66
CA HIS A 57 13.31 15.13 -3.55
C HIS A 57 13.12 13.82 -2.76
N ILE A 58 11.88 13.45 -2.44
CA ILE A 58 11.58 12.19 -1.74
C ILE A 58 11.93 10.99 -2.61
N ARG A 59 11.70 11.05 -3.93
CA ARG A 59 12.07 9.98 -4.87
C ARG A 59 13.59 9.74 -4.84
N VAL A 60 14.39 10.81 -4.92
CA VAL A 60 15.85 10.71 -4.83
C VAL A 60 16.28 10.13 -3.49
N LEU A 61 15.73 10.63 -2.39
CA LEU A 61 16.03 10.15 -1.04
C LEU A 61 15.76 8.65 -0.88
N LEU A 62 14.60 8.19 -1.35
CA LEU A 62 14.23 6.77 -1.31
C LEU A 62 15.11 5.91 -2.22
N ARG A 63 15.49 6.42 -3.40
CA ARG A 63 16.39 5.72 -4.33
C ARG A 63 17.76 5.52 -3.69
N THR A 64 18.37 6.58 -3.17
CA THR A 64 19.65 6.48 -2.45
C THR A 64 19.55 5.48 -1.31
N ARG A 65 18.48 5.56 -0.51
CA ARG A 65 18.31 4.64 0.62
C ARG A 65 18.13 3.18 0.18
N PHE A 66 17.44 2.94 -0.93
CA PHE A 66 17.28 1.61 -1.50
C PHE A 66 18.64 1.05 -1.96
N GLU A 67 19.45 1.84 -2.65
CA GLU A 67 20.78 1.42 -3.12
C GLU A 67 21.73 1.09 -1.95
N GLU A 68 21.71 1.88 -0.87
CA GLU A 68 22.44 1.58 0.35
C GLU A 68 22.01 0.24 0.97
N LEU A 69 20.70 0.03 1.10
CA LEU A 69 20.14 -1.20 1.68
C LEU A 69 20.40 -2.42 0.80
N ASP A 70 20.41 -2.24 -0.52
CA ASP A 70 20.72 -3.28 -1.50
C ASP A 70 22.18 -3.73 -1.35
N ALA A 71 23.12 -2.79 -1.29
CA ALA A 71 24.53 -3.10 -1.06
C ALA A 71 24.76 -3.79 0.29
N GLU A 72 24.13 -3.29 1.37
CA GLU A 72 24.22 -3.89 2.70
C GLU A 72 23.63 -5.32 2.73
N TYR A 73 22.53 -5.53 2.01
CA TYR A 73 21.90 -6.85 1.87
C TYR A 73 22.81 -7.84 1.13
N GLU A 74 23.38 -7.44 0.00
CA GLU A 74 24.28 -8.30 -0.79
C GLU A 74 25.54 -8.69 0.01
N GLU A 75 26.13 -7.75 0.77
CA GLU A 75 27.24 -8.06 1.66
C GLU A 75 26.85 -9.05 2.76
N ALA A 76 25.69 -8.84 3.40
CA ALA A 76 25.17 -9.74 4.42
C ALA A 76 24.89 -11.14 3.86
N VAL A 77 24.42 -11.24 2.61
CA VAL A 77 24.20 -12.52 1.92
C VAL A 77 25.53 -13.24 1.71
N ALA A 78 26.55 -12.54 1.20
CA ALA A 78 27.89 -13.10 1.00
C ALA A 78 28.50 -13.58 2.33
N GLN A 79 28.34 -12.81 3.41
CA GLN A 79 28.79 -13.20 4.74
C GLN A 79 28.07 -14.46 5.25
N ASN A 80 26.74 -14.54 5.11
CA ASN A 80 25.96 -15.70 5.52
C ASN A 80 26.36 -16.97 4.74
N GLN A 81 26.61 -16.84 3.44
CA GLN A 81 27.11 -17.93 2.60
C GLN A 81 28.50 -18.39 3.05
N ARG A 82 29.40 -17.46 3.40
CA ARG A 82 30.73 -17.79 3.92
C ARG A 82 30.65 -18.58 5.23
N LEU A 83 29.81 -18.15 6.17
CA LEU A 83 29.60 -18.87 7.43
C LEU A 83 29.13 -20.31 7.19
N ARG A 84 28.20 -20.52 6.25
CA ARG A 84 27.74 -21.87 5.87
C ARG A 84 28.84 -22.74 5.28
N LEU A 85 29.77 -22.18 4.51
CA LEU A 85 30.87 -22.94 3.92
C LEU A 85 31.90 -23.39 4.98
N VAL A 86 32.18 -22.52 5.96
CA VAL A 86 33.10 -22.83 7.07
C VAL A 86 32.57 -24.01 7.91
N GLU A 87 31.27 -24.02 8.22
CA GLU A 87 30.64 -25.12 8.97
C GLU A 87 30.78 -26.49 8.29
N ILE A 88 30.68 -26.54 6.96
CA ILE A 88 30.82 -27.80 6.21
C ILE A 88 32.26 -28.33 6.29
N GLY A 89 33.25 -27.43 6.35
CA GLY A 89 34.67 -27.78 6.45
C GLY A 89 35.12 -28.22 7.86
N ASP A 90 34.55 -27.62 8.90
CA ASP A 90 35.01 -27.78 10.30
C ASP A 90 34.21 -28.81 11.12
N ALA A 91 33.31 -29.59 10.49
CA ALA A 91 32.45 -30.54 11.19
C ALA A 91 33.19 -31.71 11.89
N ALA A 92 34.47 -31.93 11.58
CA ALA A 92 35.29 -32.99 12.16
C ALA A 92 36.13 -32.47 13.34
N GLY A 93 35.48 -32.06 14.44
CA GLY A 93 36.21 -31.64 15.64
C GLY A 93 35.47 -30.72 16.60
N ASP A 94 34.29 -30.21 16.23
CA ASP A 94 33.53 -29.32 17.10
C ASP A 94 33.12 -30.00 18.42
N ASP A 95 33.44 -29.33 19.52
CA ASP A 95 32.82 -29.65 20.78
C ASP A 95 31.41 -29.01 20.89
N GLN A 96 30.70 -29.30 21.98
CA GLN A 96 29.34 -28.78 22.18
C GLN A 96 29.31 -27.25 22.31
N ALA A 97 30.41 -26.61 22.73
CA ALA A 97 30.51 -25.16 22.87
C ALA A 97 30.70 -24.48 21.51
N ASP A 98 31.53 -25.07 20.63
CA ASP A 98 31.74 -24.59 19.26
C ASP A 98 30.44 -24.70 18.43
N SER A 99 29.72 -25.82 18.57
CA SER A 99 28.45 -26.06 17.90
C SER A 99 27.38 -25.02 18.29
N GLY A 100 27.30 -24.66 19.58
CA GLY A 100 26.38 -23.65 20.08
C GLY A 100 26.70 -22.24 19.57
N SER A 101 27.99 -21.90 19.50
CA SER A 101 28.46 -20.59 19.04
C SER A 101 28.17 -20.39 17.55
N LYS A 102 28.48 -21.39 16.70
CA LYS A 102 28.19 -21.34 15.25
C LYS A 102 26.70 -21.22 14.95
N THR A 103 25.86 -21.94 15.71
CA THR A 103 24.40 -21.84 15.59
C THR A 103 23.91 -20.41 15.89
N ALA A 104 24.40 -19.81 16.99
CA ALA A 104 24.04 -18.45 17.35
C ALA A 104 24.49 -17.41 16.29
N GLU A 105 25.69 -17.56 15.73
CA GLU A 105 26.19 -16.72 14.64
C GLU A 105 25.31 -16.82 13.38
N ARG A 106 24.85 -18.03 13.04
CA ARG A 106 23.93 -18.24 11.91
C ARG A 106 22.57 -17.63 12.14
N ASP A 107 22.02 -17.78 13.34
CA ASP A 107 20.74 -17.19 13.69
C ASP A 107 20.82 -15.66 13.65
N ALA A 108 21.91 -15.09 14.15
CA ALA A 108 22.18 -13.65 14.05
C ALA A 108 22.28 -13.18 12.59
N ALA A 109 23.05 -13.89 11.75
CA ALA A 109 23.19 -13.56 10.33
C ALA A 109 21.86 -13.68 9.57
N THR A 110 21.05 -14.69 9.89
CA THR A 110 19.70 -14.86 9.28
C THR A 110 18.73 -13.77 9.72
N SER A 111 18.80 -13.36 11.00
CA SER A 111 17.99 -12.26 11.55
C SER A 111 18.34 -10.92 10.90
N LEU A 112 19.64 -10.66 10.69
CA LEU A 112 20.12 -9.48 9.98
C LEU A 112 19.59 -9.45 8.54
N LEU A 113 19.72 -10.56 7.80
CA LEU A 113 19.22 -10.68 6.43
C LEU A 113 17.73 -10.36 6.31
N ARG A 114 16.92 -10.91 7.21
CA ARG A 114 15.47 -10.62 7.25
C ARG A 114 15.20 -9.13 7.47
N THR A 115 15.91 -8.52 8.41
CA THR A 115 15.77 -7.10 8.72
C THR A 115 16.14 -6.20 7.54
N LEU A 116 17.23 -6.53 6.83
CA LEU A 116 17.68 -5.78 5.65
C LEU A 116 16.70 -5.94 4.49
N LEU A 117 16.23 -7.16 4.24
CA LEU A 117 15.22 -7.43 3.22
C LEU A 117 13.92 -6.66 3.49
N ASP A 118 13.44 -6.65 4.73
CA ASP A 118 12.23 -5.91 5.11
C ASP A 118 12.39 -4.40 4.90
N ARG A 119 13.58 -3.85 5.18
CA ARG A 119 13.87 -2.42 4.95
C ARG A 119 13.98 -2.10 3.46
N ARG A 120 14.66 -2.96 2.68
CA ARG A 120 14.82 -2.84 1.23
C ARG A 120 13.47 -2.86 0.52
N THR A 121 12.62 -3.84 0.85
CA THR A 121 11.27 -3.96 0.30
C THR A 121 10.36 -2.80 0.69
N GLN A 122 10.49 -2.26 1.91
CA GLN A 122 9.78 -1.04 2.30
C GLN A 122 10.20 0.18 1.46
N ALA A 123 11.50 0.35 1.20
CA ALA A 123 11.99 1.44 0.34
C ALA A 123 11.49 1.29 -1.10
N GLU A 124 11.54 0.08 -1.65
CA GLU A 124 11.00 -0.24 -2.98
C GLU A 124 9.50 0.06 -3.07
N HIS A 125 8.73 -0.43 -2.11
CA HIS A 125 7.28 -0.21 -2.07
C HIS A 125 6.94 1.29 -1.91
N ALA A 126 7.71 2.04 -1.12
CA ALA A 126 7.53 3.48 -1.00
C ALA A 126 7.76 4.21 -2.34
N MET A 127 8.77 3.79 -3.13
CA MET A 127 9.01 4.33 -4.48
C MET A 127 7.85 4.03 -5.42
N GLN A 128 7.36 2.78 -5.46
CA GLN A 128 6.21 2.41 -6.29
C GLN A 128 4.97 3.25 -5.96
N ARG A 129 4.75 3.51 -4.67
CA ARG A 129 3.61 4.32 -4.23
C ARG A 129 3.73 5.82 -4.56
N LEU A 130 4.96 6.33 -4.73
CA LEU A 130 5.16 7.67 -5.28
C LEU A 130 4.77 7.73 -6.75
N GLU A 131 5.06 6.68 -7.51
CA GLU A 131 4.67 6.56 -8.92
C GLU A 131 3.15 6.43 -9.08
N ASP A 132 2.51 5.64 -8.22
CA ASP A 132 1.05 5.48 -8.18
C ASP A 132 0.31 6.71 -7.62
N GLY A 133 1.02 7.67 -7.04
CA GLY A 133 0.44 8.84 -6.38
C GLY A 133 -0.31 8.55 -5.08
N THR A 134 -0.16 7.34 -4.51
CA THR A 134 -0.78 6.91 -3.25
C THR A 134 0.12 7.11 -2.03
N TYR A 135 1.34 7.62 -2.24
CA TYR A 135 2.31 7.88 -1.18
C TYR A 135 1.74 8.80 -0.09
N GLY A 136 1.96 8.42 1.17
CA GLY A 136 1.44 9.15 2.33
C GLY A 136 0.15 8.57 2.91
N ASN A 137 -0.44 7.53 2.32
CA ASN A 137 -1.59 6.83 2.91
C ASN A 137 -1.15 5.51 3.56
N CYS A 138 -1.83 5.07 4.61
CA CYS A 138 -1.57 3.76 5.22
C CYS A 138 -2.11 2.63 4.34
N GLU A 139 -1.31 1.61 4.05
CA GLU A 139 -1.76 0.42 3.29
C GLU A 139 -2.83 -0.40 4.03
N SER A 140 -2.83 -0.39 5.37
CA SER A 140 -3.70 -1.24 6.18
C SER A 140 -5.04 -0.60 6.52
N CYS A 141 -5.09 0.72 6.69
CA CYS A 141 -6.30 1.43 7.11
C CYS A 141 -6.65 2.61 6.22
N SER A 142 -5.91 2.85 5.13
CA SER A 142 -6.09 3.94 4.17
C SER A 142 -6.02 5.38 4.73
N ASN A 143 -5.83 5.53 6.04
CA ASN A 143 -5.68 6.83 6.69
C ASN A 143 -4.37 7.53 6.29
N PRO A 144 -4.34 8.87 6.23
CA PRO A 144 -3.11 9.61 5.96
C PRO A 144 -2.07 9.36 7.05
N ILE A 145 -0.81 9.23 6.65
CA ILE A 145 0.36 9.12 7.50
C ILE A 145 0.81 10.55 7.84
N PRO A 146 1.07 10.87 9.13
CA PRO A 146 1.51 12.20 9.52
C PRO A 146 2.81 12.60 8.80
N VAL A 147 2.88 13.85 8.33
CA VAL A 147 4.01 14.38 7.55
C VAL A 147 5.31 14.29 8.34
N GLU A 148 5.29 14.65 9.62
CA GLU A 148 6.43 14.56 10.55
C GLU A 148 7.08 13.16 10.54
N ARG A 149 6.26 12.11 10.36
CA ARG A 149 6.78 10.74 10.27
C ARG A 149 7.42 10.45 8.93
N LEU A 150 6.88 10.96 7.84
CA LEU A 150 7.43 10.77 6.49
C LEU A 150 8.71 11.58 6.29
N GLU A 151 8.89 12.67 7.02
CA GLU A 151 10.14 13.45 7.05
C GLU A 151 11.28 12.66 7.72
N VAL A 152 10.98 11.96 8.82
CA VAL A 152 11.99 11.14 9.53
C VAL A 152 12.16 9.76 8.89
N PHE A 153 11.06 9.14 8.43
CA PHE A 153 11.03 7.80 7.85
C PHE A 153 10.27 7.80 6.52
N PRO A 154 10.93 8.16 5.40
CA PRO A 154 10.28 8.26 4.09
C PRO A 154 9.86 6.89 3.53
N SER A 155 10.51 5.79 3.92
CA SER A 155 10.18 4.44 3.44
C SER A 155 8.92 3.84 4.07
N ALA A 156 8.23 4.58 4.94
CA ALA A 156 7.26 4.00 5.85
C ALA A 156 5.83 3.96 5.26
N THR A 157 5.34 2.76 4.94
CA THR A 157 4.07 2.54 4.19
C THR A 157 2.81 2.39 5.06
N THR A 158 2.99 2.19 6.36
CA THR A 158 1.92 1.89 7.34
C THR A 158 1.91 2.92 8.46
N CYS A 159 0.75 3.30 9.01
CA CYS A 159 0.66 4.24 10.14
C CYS A 159 1.10 3.64 11.49
N VAL A 160 1.37 4.49 12.48
CA VAL A 160 1.85 4.08 13.81
C VAL A 160 0.88 3.12 14.51
N ASN A 161 -0.43 3.39 14.44
CA ASN A 161 -1.43 2.53 15.08
C ASN A 161 -1.46 1.12 14.44
N CYS A 162 -1.44 1.04 13.10
CA CYS A 162 -1.38 -0.23 12.39
C CYS A 162 -0.06 -0.98 12.67
N LYS A 163 1.07 -0.25 12.80
CA LYS A 163 2.35 -0.83 13.21
C LYS A 163 2.27 -1.45 14.61
N GLN A 164 1.74 -0.72 15.59
CA GLN A 164 1.58 -1.22 16.97
C GLN A 164 0.61 -2.42 17.05
N VAL A 165 -0.43 -2.45 16.22
CA VAL A 165 -1.33 -3.62 16.14
C VAL A 165 -0.61 -4.85 15.58
N ARG A 166 0.22 -4.69 14.54
CA ARG A 166 1.02 -5.80 13.99
C ARG A 166 2.02 -6.34 15.02
N GLU A 167 2.72 -5.46 15.74
CA GLU A 167 3.69 -5.85 16.76
C GLU A 167 3.04 -6.60 17.93
N ARG A 168 1.88 -6.13 18.40
CA ARG A 168 1.10 -6.83 19.44
C ARG A 168 0.61 -8.22 19.02
N ARG A 169 0.40 -8.45 17.73
CA ARG A 169 -0.03 -9.76 17.19
C ARG A 169 1.14 -10.70 16.93
N ALA A 170 2.36 -10.16 16.82
CA ALA A 170 3.59 -10.91 16.61
C ALA A 170 4.29 -11.29 17.93
N SER A 171 3.82 -10.75 19.07
CA SER A 171 4.23 -11.15 20.43
C SER A 171 3.33 -12.26 20.96
#